data_AF-A0A926UX89-F1
#
_entry.id   AF-A0A926UX89-F1
#
_cell.length_a   1.000
_cell.length_b   1.000
_cell.length_c   1.000
_cell.angle_alpha   90.00
_cell.angle_beta   90.00
_cell.angle_gamma   90.00
#
_symmetry.space_group_name_H-M   'P 1'
#
loop_
_entity.id
_entity.type
_entity.pdbx_description
1 polymer ?
#
loop_
_entity_poly.entity_id
_entity_poly.type
_entity_poly.pdbx_seq_one_letter_code
_entity_poly.pdbx_strand_id
1 'polypeptide(L)'
;MHTNTEVAALKAIQKRAVDSQFSHLWSDALFAREQTRNLSTQKQQIQDSILEVKKHELAEILISRYEAEIQQIAWDIGSYIRWTVVTAWMAFERAMVDATSSSELSRDLPTNLPKFIAPGIKKDVFWAAPPWSEVRQIQQKRNKFVHRDLETSDLFPDVNLAEDTIRILRKGIKEAYKKIGKISPIWVECDEVPRRLGGSFCAASTSQTGADEDPQRLQITYVHGGRDITHITLRSDNDPWPVVEEIAIQIRIPIEAIRIYKGESLWREIPITMRGS
;
A
#
# COMPACT_ATOMS: atom_id res chain seq x y z
N MET A 1 5.96 -24.59 -22.54
CA MET A 1 4.68 -24.42 -21.82
C MET A 1 5.03 -24.10 -20.39
N HIS A 2 4.71 -22.90 -19.92
CA HIS A 2 4.94 -22.52 -18.52
C HIS A 2 3.95 -23.28 -17.62
N THR A 3 4.40 -23.75 -16.47
CA THR A 3 3.51 -24.36 -15.47
C THR A 3 2.60 -23.28 -14.87
N ASN A 4 1.42 -23.65 -14.36
CA ASN A 4 0.53 -22.68 -13.69
C ASN A 4 1.22 -21.98 -12.50
N THR A 5 2.13 -22.69 -11.82
CA THR A 5 2.93 -22.18 -10.70
C THR A 5 3.95 -21.12 -11.14
N GLU A 6 4.59 -21.32 -12.29
CA GLU A 6 5.51 -20.32 -12.87
C GLU A 6 4.78 -19.02 -13.22
N VAL A 7 3.60 -19.13 -13.84
CA VAL A 7 2.79 -17.94 -14.19
C VAL A 7 2.35 -17.19 -12.93
N ALA A 8 1.97 -17.89 -11.87
CA ALA A 8 1.61 -17.29 -10.59
C ALA A 8 2.81 -16.55 -9.97
N ALA A 9 3.97 -17.19 -9.90
CA ALA A 9 5.20 -16.61 -9.37
C ALA A 9 5.63 -15.36 -10.15
N LEU A 10 5.64 -15.42 -11.49
CA LEU A 10 5.98 -14.27 -12.33
C LEU A 10 4.97 -13.13 -12.17
N LYS A 11 3.68 -13.44 -11.96
CA LYS A 11 2.66 -12.42 -11.67
C LYS A 11 2.86 -11.80 -10.30
N ALA A 12 3.25 -12.57 -9.28
CA ALA A 12 3.60 -12.07 -7.96
C ALA A 12 4.85 -11.18 -8.02
N ILE A 13 5.87 -11.58 -8.78
CA ILE A 13 7.05 -10.75 -9.04
C ILE A 13 6.65 -9.49 -9.77
N GLN A 14 5.82 -9.55 -10.82
CA GLN A 14 5.37 -8.37 -11.54
C GLN A 14 4.54 -7.41 -10.68
N LYS A 15 3.73 -7.94 -9.75
CA LYS A 15 3.03 -7.13 -8.74
C LYS A 15 4.01 -6.39 -7.82
N ARG A 16 5.22 -6.92 -7.62
CA ARG A 16 6.25 -6.37 -6.75
C ARG A 16 7.31 -5.54 -7.48
N ALA A 17 7.60 -5.89 -8.73
CA ALA A 17 8.42 -5.17 -9.69
C ALA A 17 7.63 -3.95 -10.17
N VAL A 18 7.39 -3.04 -9.24
CA VAL A 18 6.68 -1.80 -9.52
C VAL A 18 7.75 -0.77 -9.84
N ASP A 19 8.16 -0.83 -11.10
CA ASP A 19 8.93 0.21 -11.78
C ASP A 19 8.19 1.56 -11.89
N SER A 20 7.00 1.65 -11.34
CA SER A 20 6.44 2.93 -10.95
C SER A 20 6.72 3.13 -9.47
N GLN A 21 7.67 4.02 -9.12
CA GLN A 21 7.76 4.72 -7.83
C GLN A 21 6.58 4.37 -6.92
N PHE A 22 6.67 3.31 -6.12
CA PHE A 22 5.65 3.05 -5.11
C PHE A 22 5.58 4.34 -4.30
N SER A 23 4.43 4.99 -4.34
CA SER A 23 4.20 6.10 -3.44
C SER A 23 4.06 5.46 -2.06
N HIS A 24 5.16 5.41 -1.31
CA HIS A 24 5.16 5.09 0.12
C HIS A 24 4.03 5.83 0.85
N LEU A 25 3.70 7.05 0.39
CA LEU A 25 2.55 7.83 0.84
C LEU A 25 1.20 7.15 0.55
N TRP A 26 1.02 6.52 -0.61
CA TRP A 26 -0.18 5.74 -0.91
C TRP A 26 -0.27 4.51 -0.01
N SER A 27 0.83 3.79 0.17
CA SER A 27 0.92 2.67 1.09
C SER A 27 0.60 3.05 2.54
N ASP A 28 1.14 4.17 3.01
CA ASP A 28 0.87 4.73 4.33
C ASP A 28 -0.60 5.14 4.47
N ALA A 29 -1.20 5.68 3.40
CA ALA A 29 -2.62 5.99 3.39
C ALA A 29 -3.49 4.72 3.48
N LEU A 30 -3.15 3.66 2.75
CA LEU A 30 -3.85 2.37 2.82
C LEU A 30 -3.69 1.73 4.21
N PHE A 31 -2.49 1.81 4.80
CA PHE A 31 -2.24 1.35 6.16
C PHE A 31 -3.14 2.08 7.16
N ALA A 32 -3.15 3.41 7.11
CA ALA A 32 -3.97 4.21 8.02
C ALA A 32 -5.47 3.91 7.84
N ARG A 33 -5.97 3.79 6.59
CA ARG A 33 -7.34 3.35 6.30
C ARG A 33 -7.65 2.00 6.94
N GLU A 34 -6.75 1.04 6.83
CA GLU A 34 -6.95 -0.31 7.39
C GLU A 34 -6.96 -0.29 8.93
N GLN A 35 -6.11 0.53 9.56
CA GLN A 35 -6.17 0.74 11.01
C GLN A 35 -7.51 1.34 11.44
N THR A 36 -8.06 2.29 10.66
CA THR A 36 -9.41 2.84 10.90
C THR A 36 -10.47 1.75 10.90
N ARG A 37 -10.45 0.80 9.94
CA ARG A 37 -11.40 -0.32 9.88
C ARG A 37 -11.30 -1.25 11.08
N ASN A 38 -10.08 -1.63 11.43
CA ASN A 38 -9.81 -2.54 12.55
C ASN A 38 -10.28 -1.94 13.87
N LEU A 39 -9.93 -0.67 14.11
CA LEU A 39 -10.34 0.05 15.31
C LEU A 39 -11.86 0.30 15.36
N SER A 40 -12.50 0.54 14.22
CA SER A 40 -13.97 0.68 14.18
C SER A 40 -14.67 -0.61 14.57
N THR A 41 -14.13 -1.75 14.12
CA THR A 41 -14.63 -3.08 14.51
C THR A 41 -14.41 -3.34 15.99
N GLN A 42 -13.21 -3.06 16.50
CA GLN A 42 -12.90 -3.19 17.93
C GLN A 42 -13.79 -2.30 18.80
N LYS A 43 -14.01 -1.05 18.39
CA LYS A 43 -14.91 -0.12 19.09
C LYS A 43 -16.31 -0.70 19.22
N GLN A 44 -16.85 -1.26 18.14
CA GLN A 44 -18.18 -1.88 18.15
C GLN A 44 -18.22 -3.08 19.10
N GLN A 45 -17.19 -3.95 19.07
CA GLN A 45 -17.10 -5.10 19.98
C GLN A 45 -17.08 -4.70 21.46
N ILE A 46 -16.37 -3.63 21.81
CA ILE A 46 -16.33 -3.10 23.17
C ILE A 46 -17.69 -2.50 23.55
N GLN A 47 -18.35 -1.78 22.63
CA GLN A 47 -19.70 -1.26 22.86
C GLN A 47 -20.72 -2.37 23.13
N ASP A 48 -20.64 -3.47 22.39
CA ASP A 48 -21.48 -4.64 22.60
C ASP A 48 -21.19 -5.29 23.96
N SER A 49 -19.91 -5.38 24.34
CA SER A 49 -19.48 -5.91 25.65
C SER A 49 -20.00 -5.06 26.82
N ILE A 50 -20.05 -3.73 26.67
CA ILE A 50 -20.64 -2.83 27.68
C ILE A 50 -22.13 -3.15 27.88
N LEU A 51 -22.88 -3.40 26.80
CA LEU A 51 -24.31 -3.69 26.88
C LEU A 51 -24.58 -5.01 27.62
N GLU A 52 -23.69 -6.00 27.49
CA GLU A 52 -23.77 -7.25 28.25
C GLU A 52 -23.46 -7.03 29.73
N VAL A 53 -22.39 -6.29 30.02
CA VAL A 53 -21.90 -6.02 31.38
C VAL A 53 -22.87 -5.16 32.18
N LYS A 54 -23.58 -4.22 31.54
CA LYS A 54 -24.64 -3.39 32.15
C LYS A 54 -25.81 -4.19 32.73
N LYS A 55 -25.91 -5.49 32.44
CA LYS A 55 -26.91 -6.39 33.05
C LYS A 55 -26.56 -6.79 34.49
N HIS A 56 -25.37 -6.45 35.00
CA HIS A 56 -24.88 -6.83 36.32
C HIS A 56 -24.75 -5.62 37.28
N GLU A 57 -25.23 -5.75 38.51
CA GLU A 57 -25.31 -4.66 39.52
C GLU A 57 -23.96 -4.12 40.03
N LEU A 58 -22.83 -4.80 39.81
CA LEU A 58 -21.50 -4.41 40.33
C LEU A 58 -20.52 -3.94 39.25
N ALA A 59 -21.03 -3.51 38.09
CA ALA A 59 -20.23 -3.32 36.89
C ALA A 59 -19.61 -1.92 36.68
N GLU A 60 -19.83 -0.94 37.58
CA GLU A 60 -19.52 0.48 37.32
C GLU A 60 -18.03 0.74 36.99
N ILE A 61 -17.10 0.06 37.68
CA ILE A 61 -15.65 0.22 37.44
C ILE A 61 -15.27 -0.35 36.06
N LEU A 62 -15.85 -1.48 35.67
CA LEU A 62 -15.59 -2.11 34.37
C LEU A 62 -16.17 -1.26 33.22
N ILE A 63 -17.37 -0.71 33.40
CA ILE A 63 -18.01 0.20 32.44
C ILE A 63 -17.13 1.44 32.23
N SER A 64 -16.69 2.10 33.31
CA SER A 64 -15.83 3.29 33.23
C SER A 64 -14.53 3.01 32.45
N ARG A 65 -13.94 1.82 32.63
CA ARG A 65 -12.73 1.41 31.90
C ARG A 65 -13.01 1.25 30.40
N TYR A 66 -14.11 0.58 30.03
CA TYR A 66 -14.47 0.41 28.62
C TYR A 66 -14.83 1.74 27.95
N GLU A 67 -15.46 2.66 28.67
CA GLU A 67 -15.75 4.00 28.15
C GLU A 67 -14.47 4.80 27.85
N ALA A 68 -13.47 4.72 28.74
CA ALA A 68 -12.15 5.33 28.50
C ALA A 68 -11.45 4.70 27.28
N GLU A 69 -11.54 3.37 27.12
CA GLU A 69 -10.98 2.67 25.95
C GLU A 69 -11.68 3.07 24.64
N ILE A 70 -13.00 3.19 24.64
CA ILE A 70 -13.78 3.69 23.49
C ILE A 70 -13.35 5.12 23.11
N GLN A 71 -13.11 5.99 24.09
CA GLN A 71 -12.65 7.35 23.85
C GLN A 71 -11.25 7.36 23.21
N GLN A 72 -10.32 6.55 23.72
CA GLN A 72 -8.99 6.41 23.13
C GLN A 72 -9.07 5.90 21.68
N ILE A 73 -9.87 4.86 21.43
CA ILE A 73 -10.07 4.32 20.09
C ILE A 73 -10.66 5.39 19.15
N ALA A 74 -11.58 6.24 19.63
CA ALA A 74 -12.13 7.33 18.82
C ALA A 74 -11.06 8.36 18.40
N TRP A 75 -10.14 8.70 19.30
CA TRP A 75 -8.99 9.57 18.99
C TRP A 75 -8.05 8.95 17.96
N ASP A 76 -7.76 7.65 18.09
CA ASP A 76 -6.90 6.93 17.16
C ASP A 76 -7.55 6.83 15.78
N ILE A 77 -8.84 6.49 15.71
CA ILE A 77 -9.65 6.49 14.48
C ILE A 77 -9.56 7.85 13.77
N GLY A 78 -9.84 8.95 14.48
CA GLY A 78 -9.79 10.29 13.92
C GLY A 78 -8.40 10.64 13.37
N SER A 79 -7.35 10.24 14.07
CA SER A 79 -5.96 10.45 13.66
C SER A 79 -5.61 9.65 12.40
N TYR A 80 -6.01 8.39 12.31
CA TYR A 80 -5.79 7.57 11.12
C TYR A 80 -6.58 8.05 9.89
N ILE A 81 -7.80 8.56 10.07
CA ILE A 81 -8.57 9.14 8.96
C ILE A 81 -7.84 10.38 8.41
N ARG A 82 -7.41 11.31 9.29
CA ARG A 82 -6.63 12.48 8.88
C ARG A 82 -5.33 12.09 8.19
N TRP A 83 -4.61 11.11 8.75
CA TRP A 83 -3.40 10.56 8.14
C TRP A 83 -3.70 10.08 6.72
N THR A 84 -4.69 9.21 6.55
CA THR A 84 -5.13 8.70 5.24
C THR A 84 -5.37 9.83 4.24
N VAL A 85 -6.12 10.86 4.64
CA VAL A 85 -6.46 11.99 3.76
C VAL A 85 -5.21 12.76 3.32
N VAL A 86 -4.32 13.08 4.26
CA VAL A 86 -3.11 13.86 3.98
C VAL A 86 -2.15 13.09 3.09
N THR A 87 -1.84 11.82 3.41
CA THR A 87 -0.86 11.05 2.65
C THR A 87 -1.39 10.60 1.29
N ALA A 88 -2.67 10.25 1.19
CA ALA A 88 -3.29 9.95 -0.11
C ALA A 88 -3.28 11.18 -1.03
N TRP A 89 -3.54 12.38 -0.49
CA TRP A 89 -3.44 13.62 -1.25
C TRP A 89 -2.01 13.89 -1.76
N MET A 90 -1.00 13.70 -0.91
CA MET A 90 0.40 13.86 -1.34
C MET A 90 0.78 12.84 -2.42
N ALA A 91 0.30 11.60 -2.33
CA ALA A 91 0.47 10.59 -3.36
C ALA A 91 -0.21 11.00 -4.68
N PHE A 92 -1.42 11.56 -4.60
CA PHE A 92 -2.15 12.11 -5.74
C PHE A 92 -1.36 13.25 -6.41
N GLU A 93 -0.86 14.23 -5.65
CA GLU A 93 -0.02 15.32 -6.16
C GLU A 93 1.20 14.78 -6.91
N ARG A 94 1.87 13.78 -6.33
CA ARG A 94 3.05 13.17 -6.95
C ARG A 94 2.69 12.45 -8.25
N ALA A 95 1.57 11.72 -8.27
CA ALA A 95 1.08 11.07 -9.47
C ALA A 95 0.74 12.07 -10.58
N MET A 96 0.22 13.26 -10.25
CA MET A 96 -0.07 14.30 -11.24
C MET A 96 1.21 14.94 -11.81
N VAL A 97 2.22 15.16 -10.98
CA VAL A 97 3.55 15.62 -11.43
C VAL A 97 4.18 14.60 -12.37
N ASP A 98 4.11 13.31 -12.02
CA ASP A 98 4.63 12.23 -12.87
C ASP A 98 3.87 12.13 -14.20
N ALA A 99 2.52 12.19 -14.15
CA ALA A 99 1.67 12.16 -15.33
C ALA A 99 2.00 13.30 -16.29
N THR A 100 2.16 14.52 -15.79
CA THR A 100 2.42 15.70 -16.62
C THR A 100 3.90 15.93 -16.92
N SER A 101 4.80 15.24 -16.23
CA SER A 101 6.24 15.50 -16.25
C SER A 101 6.61 16.96 -15.97
N SER A 102 5.76 17.69 -15.23
CA SER A 102 5.94 19.11 -14.91
C SER A 102 6.03 19.33 -13.41
N SER A 103 7.16 19.89 -12.97
CA SER A 103 7.37 20.30 -11.57
C SER A 103 6.55 21.52 -11.17
N GLU A 104 6.06 22.31 -12.12
CA GLU A 104 5.21 23.49 -11.83
C GLU A 104 3.86 23.11 -11.22
N LEU A 105 3.43 21.86 -11.44
CA LEU A 105 2.17 21.35 -10.94
C LEU A 105 2.15 21.21 -9.41
N SER A 106 3.30 21.04 -8.76
CA SER A 106 3.38 20.92 -7.30
C SER A 106 3.17 22.24 -6.56
N ARG A 107 3.28 23.40 -7.21
CA ARG A 107 3.13 24.71 -6.57
C ARG A 107 1.67 25.12 -6.39
N ASP A 108 0.84 24.85 -7.40
CA ASP A 108 -0.60 25.16 -7.38
C ASP A 108 -1.36 24.19 -8.28
N LEU A 109 -1.55 22.97 -7.77
CA LEU A 109 -2.26 21.90 -8.47
C LEU A 109 -3.67 22.34 -8.94
N PRO A 110 -4.50 23.03 -8.13
CA PRO A 110 -5.80 23.55 -8.57
C PRO A 110 -5.74 24.43 -9.81
N THR A 111 -4.73 25.28 -9.92
CA THR A 111 -4.61 26.22 -11.04
C THR A 111 -3.94 25.58 -12.25
N ASN A 112 -2.99 24.68 -12.03
CA ASN A 112 -2.15 24.15 -13.10
C ASN A 112 -2.71 22.86 -13.71
N LEU A 113 -3.33 21.97 -12.93
CA LEU A 113 -3.85 20.69 -13.44
C LEU A 113 -4.81 20.81 -14.64
N PRO A 114 -5.78 21.75 -14.67
CA PRO A 114 -6.68 21.90 -15.82
C PRO A 114 -5.94 22.23 -17.12
N LYS A 115 -4.81 22.97 -17.05
CA LYS A 115 -4.02 23.36 -18.23
C LYS A 115 -3.40 22.15 -18.94
N PHE A 116 -3.10 21.09 -18.19
CA PHE A 116 -2.50 19.86 -18.73
C PHE A 116 -3.56 18.84 -19.15
N ILE A 117 -4.61 18.65 -18.33
CA ILE A 117 -5.62 17.60 -18.55
C ILE A 117 -6.72 18.03 -19.52
N ALA A 118 -7.01 19.33 -19.56
CA ALA A 118 -8.18 19.88 -20.23
C ALA A 118 -7.87 21.28 -20.81
N PRO A 119 -6.89 21.39 -21.73
CA PRO A 119 -6.49 22.69 -22.27
C PRO A 119 -7.69 23.40 -22.93
N GLY A 120 -7.86 24.68 -22.59
CA GLY A 120 -8.98 25.50 -23.08
C GLY A 120 -10.26 25.43 -22.23
N ILE A 121 -10.37 24.50 -21.28
CA ILE A 121 -11.48 24.46 -20.33
C ILE A 121 -11.22 25.42 -19.17
N LYS A 122 -12.20 26.27 -18.85
CA LYS A 122 -12.13 27.18 -17.69
C LYS A 122 -11.97 26.37 -16.40
N LYS A 123 -11.10 26.84 -15.49
CA LYS A 123 -10.78 26.18 -14.21
C LYS A 123 -12.03 25.79 -13.41
N ASP A 124 -12.99 26.68 -13.28
CA ASP A 124 -14.20 26.41 -12.47
C ASP A 124 -15.08 25.34 -13.11
N VAL A 125 -15.14 25.30 -14.44
CA VAL A 125 -15.88 24.25 -15.18
C VAL A 125 -15.19 22.89 -15.01
N PHE A 126 -13.85 22.87 -15.07
CA PHE A 126 -13.08 21.65 -14.83
C PHE A 126 -13.35 21.09 -13.43
N TRP A 127 -13.23 21.92 -12.39
CA TRP A 127 -13.42 21.49 -11.00
C TRP A 127 -14.89 21.23 -10.64
N ALA A 128 -15.85 21.72 -11.41
CA ALA A 128 -17.27 21.36 -11.23
C ALA A 128 -17.61 19.98 -11.81
N ALA A 129 -16.82 19.47 -12.76
CA ALA A 129 -17.08 18.20 -13.42
C ALA A 129 -16.58 17.00 -12.60
N PRO A 130 -17.29 15.86 -12.56
CA PRO A 130 -16.76 14.62 -12.01
C PRO A 130 -15.58 14.08 -12.84
N PRO A 131 -14.56 13.43 -12.21
CA PRO A 131 -14.40 13.22 -10.76
C PRO A 131 -13.79 14.42 -10.01
N TRP A 132 -13.47 15.51 -10.70
CA TRP A 132 -12.68 16.62 -10.16
C TRP A 132 -13.39 17.38 -9.04
N SER A 133 -14.72 17.48 -9.07
CA SER A 133 -15.50 18.06 -7.98
C SER A 133 -15.33 17.27 -6.67
N GLU A 134 -15.33 15.94 -6.74
CA GLU A 134 -15.06 15.05 -5.60
C GLU A 134 -13.60 15.23 -5.11
N VAL A 135 -12.62 15.27 -6.03
CA VAL A 135 -11.20 15.50 -5.70
C VAL A 135 -11.01 16.85 -5.00
N ARG A 136 -11.71 17.89 -5.45
CA ARG A 136 -11.66 19.23 -4.85
C ARG A 136 -12.19 19.24 -3.42
N GLN A 137 -13.22 18.44 -3.12
CA GLN A 137 -13.72 18.29 -1.75
C GLN A 137 -12.69 17.63 -0.83
N ILE A 138 -11.98 16.60 -1.31
CA ILE A 138 -10.88 15.97 -0.55
C ILE A 138 -9.77 16.99 -0.28
N GLN A 139 -9.42 17.83 -1.26
CA GLN A 139 -8.44 18.89 -1.05
C GLN A 139 -8.84 19.87 0.06
N GLN A 140 -10.10 20.29 0.07
CA GLN A 140 -10.61 21.21 1.09
C GLN A 140 -10.53 20.59 2.49
N LYS A 141 -10.88 19.29 2.62
CA LYS A 141 -10.74 18.53 3.87
C LYS A 141 -9.28 18.40 4.30
N ARG A 142 -8.38 18.06 3.37
CA ARG A 142 -6.93 17.99 3.61
C ARG A 142 -6.39 19.32 4.13
N ASN A 143 -6.81 20.45 3.53
CA ASN A 143 -6.35 21.77 3.97
C ASN A 143 -6.73 22.04 5.43
N LYS A 144 -7.96 21.70 5.84
CA LYS A 144 -8.36 21.77 7.26
C LYS A 144 -7.42 20.96 8.17
N PHE A 145 -7.08 19.74 7.77
CA PHE A 145 -6.27 18.83 8.60
C PHE A 145 -4.80 19.21 8.75
N VAL A 146 -4.24 20.04 7.87
CA VAL A 146 -2.83 20.46 7.94
C VAL A 146 -2.61 21.82 8.60
N HIS A 147 -3.68 22.57 8.85
CA HIS A 147 -3.61 23.88 9.51
C HIS A 147 -3.85 23.75 11.02
N ARG A 148 -3.30 24.69 11.81
CA ARG A 148 -3.33 24.65 13.28
C ARG A 148 -4.73 24.77 13.87
N ASP A 149 -5.63 25.48 13.19
CA ASP A 149 -6.95 25.83 13.72
C ASP A 149 -7.99 24.78 13.32
N LEU A 150 -7.76 23.54 13.76
CA LEU A 150 -8.68 22.44 13.52
C LEU A 150 -9.90 22.56 14.45
N GLU A 151 -11.09 22.66 13.87
CA GLU A 151 -12.33 22.65 14.65
C GLU A 151 -12.53 21.30 15.34
N THR A 152 -13.18 21.30 16.51
CA THR A 152 -13.45 20.06 17.26
C THR A 152 -14.25 19.04 16.44
N SER A 153 -15.13 19.51 15.57
CA SER A 153 -15.90 18.69 14.61
C SER A 153 -15.00 17.94 13.61
N ASP A 154 -13.86 18.52 13.25
CA ASP A 154 -12.89 17.94 12.31
C ASP A 154 -11.88 16.99 13.01
N LEU A 155 -11.90 16.88 14.34
CA LEU A 155 -11.09 15.92 15.11
C LEU A 155 -11.61 14.49 15.03
N PHE A 156 -12.89 14.29 14.73
CA PHE A 156 -13.53 12.98 14.66
C PHE A 156 -14.32 12.82 13.35
N PRO A 157 -13.63 12.86 12.19
CA PRO A 157 -14.28 12.69 10.90
C PRO A 157 -14.95 11.31 10.79
N ASP A 158 -15.96 11.22 9.93
CA ASP A 158 -16.64 9.98 9.61
C ASP A 158 -15.68 8.94 9.01
N VAL A 159 -15.82 7.67 9.41
CA VAL A 159 -14.95 6.56 8.97
C VAL A 159 -14.97 6.41 7.45
N ASN A 160 -16.10 6.67 6.80
CA ASN A 160 -16.21 6.58 5.34
C ASN A 160 -15.35 7.63 4.63
N LEU A 161 -14.91 8.70 5.31
CA LEU A 161 -14.01 9.68 4.71
C LEU A 161 -12.69 9.03 4.25
N ALA A 162 -12.13 8.09 5.02
CA ALA A 162 -10.90 7.40 4.64
C ALA A 162 -11.12 6.54 3.38
N GLU A 163 -12.25 5.82 3.32
CA GLU A 163 -12.65 5.01 2.17
C GLU A 163 -12.86 5.86 0.90
N ASP A 164 -13.67 6.90 1.03
CA ASP A 164 -13.99 7.81 -0.05
C ASP A 164 -12.75 8.50 -0.58
N THR A 165 -11.82 8.88 0.29
CA THR A 165 -10.58 9.52 -0.13
C THR A 165 -9.76 8.63 -1.04
N ILE A 166 -9.54 7.36 -0.66
CA ILE A 166 -8.80 6.41 -1.51
C ILE A 166 -9.54 6.19 -2.83
N ARG A 167 -10.85 5.96 -2.78
CA ARG A 167 -11.70 5.73 -3.96
C ARG A 167 -11.66 6.91 -4.93
N ILE A 168 -11.87 8.14 -4.43
CA ILE A 168 -11.95 9.37 -5.22
C ILE A 168 -10.60 9.70 -5.84
N LEU A 169 -9.51 9.68 -5.04
CA LEU A 169 -8.19 10.02 -5.54
C LEU A 169 -7.68 8.97 -6.54
N ARG A 170 -7.96 7.68 -6.33
CA ARG A 170 -7.71 6.62 -7.31
C ARG A 170 -8.38 6.93 -8.65
N LYS A 171 -9.68 7.25 -8.63
CA LYS A 171 -10.45 7.62 -9.82
C LYS A 171 -9.85 8.86 -10.51
N GLY A 172 -9.47 9.88 -9.74
CA GLY A 172 -8.82 11.08 -10.25
C GLY A 172 -7.46 10.80 -10.92
N ILE A 173 -6.63 9.93 -10.33
CA ILE A 173 -5.35 9.52 -10.91
C ILE A 173 -5.57 8.81 -12.24
N LYS A 174 -6.45 7.81 -12.28
CA LYS A 174 -6.72 7.06 -13.52
C LYS A 174 -7.23 7.97 -14.64
N GLU A 175 -8.13 8.90 -14.32
CA GLU A 175 -8.68 9.82 -15.32
C GLU A 175 -7.60 10.79 -15.85
N ALA A 176 -6.71 11.29 -14.98
CA ALA A 176 -5.60 12.14 -15.41
C ALA A 176 -4.67 11.42 -16.40
N TYR A 177 -4.21 10.21 -16.04
CA TYR A 177 -3.31 9.43 -16.89
C TYR A 177 -3.95 9.10 -18.23
N LYS A 178 -5.24 8.71 -18.21
CA LYS A 178 -6.03 8.47 -19.42
C LYS A 178 -6.08 9.70 -20.32
N LYS A 179 -6.35 10.89 -19.78
CA LYS A 179 -6.43 12.14 -20.56
C LYS A 179 -5.09 12.58 -21.13
N ILE A 180 -4.00 12.31 -20.41
CA ILE A 180 -2.63 12.61 -20.85
C ILE A 180 -2.10 11.57 -21.85
N GLY A 181 -2.75 10.41 -21.96
CA GLY A 181 -2.32 9.32 -22.84
C GLY A 181 -1.18 8.46 -22.26
N LYS A 182 -1.03 8.45 -20.93
CA LYS A 182 -0.06 7.60 -20.21
C LYS A 182 -0.78 6.41 -19.54
N ILE A 183 -0.03 5.33 -19.32
CA ILE A 183 -0.50 4.17 -18.55
C ILE A 183 -0.55 4.56 -17.07
N SER A 184 -1.68 4.32 -16.41
CA SER A 184 -1.82 4.63 -14.98
C SER A 184 -0.86 3.76 -14.14
N PRO A 185 -0.27 4.31 -13.06
CA PRO A 185 0.63 3.56 -12.22
C PRO A 185 -0.04 2.34 -11.59
N ILE A 186 0.61 1.18 -11.63
CA ILE A 186 0.04 -0.08 -11.13
C ILE A 186 -0.32 0.00 -9.65
N TRP A 187 0.47 0.73 -8.84
CA TRP A 187 0.22 0.88 -7.40
C TRP A 187 -1.11 1.57 -7.07
N VAL A 188 -1.71 2.31 -8.01
CA VAL A 188 -3.00 2.98 -7.82
C VAL A 188 -4.13 1.94 -7.64
N GLU A 189 -4.00 0.79 -8.31
CA GLU A 189 -4.92 -0.35 -8.20
C GLU A 189 -4.60 -1.26 -7.02
N CYS A 190 -3.45 -1.09 -6.39
CA CYS A 190 -3.08 -1.89 -5.23
C CYS A 190 -3.89 -1.41 -4.02
N ASP A 191 -4.77 -2.28 -3.53
CA ASP A 191 -5.45 -2.12 -2.23
C ASP A 191 -4.76 -2.89 -1.11
N GLU A 192 -3.73 -3.68 -1.44
CA GLU A 192 -2.89 -4.35 -0.46
C GLU A 192 -2.07 -3.28 0.27
N VAL A 193 -2.16 -3.25 1.59
CA VAL A 193 -1.22 -2.50 2.42
C VAL A 193 0.11 -3.24 2.32
N PRO A 194 1.15 -2.70 1.64
CA PRO A 194 2.43 -3.38 1.66
C PRO A 194 2.89 -3.40 3.11
N ARG A 195 3.02 -4.60 3.67
CA ARG A 195 3.55 -4.80 5.02
C ARG A 195 4.93 -4.14 5.01
N ARG A 196 5.09 -3.03 5.75
CA ARG A 196 6.25 -2.12 5.74
C ARG A 196 7.55 -2.82 5.28
N LEU A 197 8.12 -2.31 4.18
CA LEU A 197 9.50 -2.56 3.78
C LEU A 197 10.42 -1.91 4.82
N GLY A 198 10.65 -2.60 5.93
CA GLY A 198 11.31 -2.04 7.11
C GLY A 198 11.13 -2.95 8.29
N GLY A 199 11.97 -3.98 8.37
CA GLY A 199 12.08 -4.89 9.49
C GLY A 199 13.49 -5.43 9.56
N SER A 200 13.94 -5.81 10.76
CA SER A 200 15.15 -6.61 10.90
C SER A 200 14.92 -7.93 10.16
N PHE A 201 15.74 -8.22 9.16
CA PHE A 201 15.65 -9.43 8.36
C PHE A 201 16.70 -10.41 8.85
N CYS A 202 16.28 -11.62 9.23
CA CYS A 202 17.18 -12.74 9.47
C CYS A 202 17.22 -13.59 8.20
N ALA A 203 18.41 -13.70 7.59
CA ALA A 203 18.65 -14.64 6.51
C ALA A 203 18.82 -16.03 7.12
N ALA A 204 17.77 -16.83 7.11
CA ALA A 204 17.86 -18.26 7.39
C ALA A 204 17.76 -19.00 6.07
N SER A 205 18.76 -19.82 5.75
CA SER A 205 18.69 -20.78 4.65
C SER A 205 18.15 -22.10 5.19
N THR A 206 17.18 -22.68 4.50
CA THR A 206 16.70 -24.04 4.81
C THR A 206 17.10 -25.01 3.70
N SER A 207 17.37 -26.26 4.03
CA SER A 207 17.58 -27.33 3.06
C SER A 207 16.52 -28.40 3.27
N GLN A 208 15.88 -28.81 2.19
CA GLN A 208 14.97 -29.95 2.23
C GLN A 208 15.75 -31.25 2.43
N THR A 209 15.15 -32.21 3.13
CA THR A 209 15.74 -33.54 3.34
C THR A 209 16.18 -34.17 2.02
N GLY A 210 17.44 -34.62 1.95
CA GLY A 210 18.03 -35.23 0.76
C GLY A 210 18.43 -34.25 -0.35
N ALA A 211 18.22 -32.94 -0.18
CA ALA A 211 18.65 -31.94 -1.17
C ALA A 211 20.18 -31.81 -1.23
N ASP A 212 20.88 -31.97 -0.11
CA ASP A 212 22.35 -31.86 -0.09
C ASP A 212 23.07 -33.05 -0.73
N GLU A 213 22.37 -34.18 -0.86
CA GLU A 213 22.86 -35.40 -1.51
C GLU A 213 22.58 -35.39 -3.02
N ASP A 214 21.71 -34.49 -3.50
CA ASP A 214 21.34 -34.37 -4.91
C ASP A 214 22.33 -33.44 -5.66
N PRO A 215 23.15 -33.97 -6.59
CA PRO A 215 24.10 -33.17 -7.35
C PRO A 215 23.44 -32.18 -8.33
N GLN A 216 22.13 -32.33 -8.56
CA GLN A 216 21.31 -31.43 -9.37
C GLN A 216 20.33 -30.61 -8.53
N ARG A 217 20.54 -30.52 -7.21
CA ARG A 217 19.71 -29.72 -6.29
C ARG A 217 19.44 -28.32 -6.81
N LEU A 218 18.26 -27.81 -6.51
CA LEU A 218 17.83 -26.48 -6.87
C LEU A 218 18.10 -25.52 -5.70
N GLN A 219 19.02 -24.59 -5.88
CA GLN A 219 19.29 -23.55 -4.88
C GLN A 219 18.61 -22.26 -5.31
N ILE A 220 17.66 -21.79 -4.51
CA ILE A 220 16.88 -20.59 -4.78
C ILE A 220 17.46 -19.47 -3.91
N THR A 221 18.02 -18.46 -4.58
CA THR A 221 18.63 -17.30 -3.96
C THR A 221 17.92 -16.03 -4.39
N TYR A 222 18.03 -14.98 -3.59
CA TYR A 222 17.70 -13.63 -4.02
C TYR A 222 18.93 -12.74 -3.89
N VAL A 223 19.01 -11.73 -4.74
CA VAL A 223 20.15 -10.82 -4.82
C VAL A 223 19.84 -9.54 -4.05
N HIS A 224 20.69 -9.17 -3.11
CA HIS A 224 20.58 -7.92 -2.34
C HIS A 224 21.95 -7.27 -2.15
N GLY A 225 22.12 -6.04 -2.64
CA GLY A 225 23.39 -5.33 -2.59
C GLY A 225 24.49 -6.03 -3.40
N GLY A 226 24.13 -6.59 -4.56
CA GLY A 226 24.99 -7.36 -5.45
C GLY A 226 25.42 -8.73 -4.90
N ARG A 227 24.83 -9.19 -3.79
CA ARG A 227 25.17 -10.47 -3.15
C ARG A 227 24.00 -11.45 -3.22
N ASP A 228 24.31 -12.69 -3.58
CA ASP A 228 23.37 -13.80 -3.50
C ASP A 228 23.16 -14.22 -2.05
N ILE A 229 21.91 -14.26 -1.61
CA ILE A 229 21.52 -14.77 -0.30
C ILE A 229 20.63 -15.99 -0.52
N THR A 230 21.10 -17.15 -0.06
CA THR A 230 20.36 -18.41 -0.19
C THR A 230 19.13 -18.41 0.70
N HIS A 231 17.97 -18.66 0.09
CA HIS A 231 16.71 -18.78 0.80
C HIS A 231 16.41 -20.24 1.14
N ILE A 232 16.44 -21.11 0.13
CA ILE A 232 16.18 -22.53 0.31
C ILE A 232 16.91 -23.39 -0.73
N THR A 233 17.26 -24.60 -0.34
CA THR A 233 17.79 -25.65 -1.22
C THR A 233 16.76 -26.78 -1.33
N LEU A 234 16.30 -27.06 -2.54
CA LEU A 234 15.34 -28.10 -2.88
C LEU A 234 16.04 -29.25 -3.63
N ARG A 235 15.41 -30.42 -3.63
CA ARG A 235 15.80 -31.51 -4.54
C ARG A 235 15.44 -31.16 -6.00
N SER A 236 16.13 -31.79 -6.96
CA SER A 236 15.99 -31.53 -8.39
C SER A 236 14.62 -31.91 -8.98
N ASP A 237 13.86 -32.76 -8.29
CA ASP A 237 12.51 -33.21 -8.64
C ASP A 237 11.39 -32.28 -8.15
N ASN A 238 11.72 -31.26 -7.35
CA ASN A 238 10.72 -30.34 -6.81
C ASN A 238 10.48 -29.13 -7.70
N ASP A 239 9.25 -28.60 -7.65
CA ASP A 239 8.89 -27.34 -8.32
C ASP A 239 9.44 -26.15 -7.52
N PRO A 240 10.35 -25.33 -8.09
CA PRO A 240 10.89 -24.16 -7.40
C PRO A 240 9.93 -22.97 -7.42
N TRP A 241 8.94 -22.93 -8.30
CA TRP A 241 8.09 -21.76 -8.52
C TRP A 241 7.24 -21.33 -7.32
N PRO A 242 6.68 -22.24 -6.50
CA PRO A 242 6.00 -21.86 -5.26
C PRO A 242 6.91 -21.08 -4.30
N VAL A 243 8.20 -21.44 -4.22
CA VAL A 243 9.16 -20.72 -3.38
C VAL A 243 9.51 -19.37 -4.01
N VAL A 244 9.66 -19.30 -5.33
CA VAL A 244 9.89 -18.02 -6.02
C VAL A 244 8.72 -17.06 -5.76
N GLU A 245 7.48 -17.55 -5.80
CA GLU A 245 6.29 -16.79 -5.43
C GLU A 245 6.33 -16.36 -3.96
N GLU A 246 6.69 -17.27 -3.04
CA GLU A 246 6.85 -16.98 -1.62
C GLU A 246 7.87 -15.86 -1.38
N ILE A 247 9.06 -15.96 -1.97
CA ILE A 247 10.12 -14.94 -1.91
C ILE A 247 9.57 -13.59 -2.40
N ALA A 248 8.85 -13.62 -3.54
CA ALA A 248 8.23 -12.43 -4.12
C ALA A 248 7.13 -11.84 -3.24
N ILE A 249 6.44 -12.61 -2.40
CA ILE A 249 5.39 -12.09 -1.50
C ILE A 249 5.97 -11.67 -0.15
N GLN A 250 6.92 -12.41 0.40
CA GLN A 250 7.31 -12.31 1.81
C GLN A 250 8.55 -11.46 2.09
N ILE A 251 9.52 -11.42 1.17
CA ILE A 251 10.76 -10.66 1.43
C ILE A 251 10.43 -9.17 1.61
N ARG A 252 11.02 -8.54 2.64
CA ARG A 252 10.76 -7.13 2.99
C ARG A 252 11.93 -6.19 2.77
N ILE A 253 12.98 -6.68 2.15
CA ILE A 253 14.14 -5.88 1.71
C ILE A 253 14.11 -5.70 0.20
N PRO A 254 14.72 -4.64 -0.34
CA PRO A 254 14.93 -4.49 -1.78
C PRO A 254 15.74 -5.67 -2.30
N ILE A 255 15.31 -6.32 -3.36
CA ILE A 255 16.08 -7.38 -4.03
C ILE A 255 16.19 -7.06 -5.52
N GLU A 256 17.35 -7.33 -6.09
CA GLU A 256 17.69 -7.04 -7.49
C GLU A 256 17.22 -8.16 -8.44
N ALA A 257 17.23 -9.40 -7.96
CA ALA A 257 16.81 -10.57 -8.71
C ALA A 257 16.47 -11.74 -7.79
N ILE A 258 15.74 -12.72 -8.33
CA ILE A 258 15.68 -14.09 -7.79
C ILE A 258 16.44 -14.97 -8.77
N ARG A 259 17.40 -15.74 -8.26
CA ARG A 259 18.21 -16.68 -9.06
C ARG A 259 17.91 -18.10 -8.60
N ILE A 260 17.82 -18.99 -9.58
CA ILE A 260 17.65 -20.43 -9.36
C ILE A 260 18.89 -21.09 -9.95
N TYR A 261 19.66 -21.75 -9.11
CA TYR A 261 20.80 -22.57 -9.51
C TYR A 261 20.38 -24.04 -9.54
N LYS A 262 20.92 -24.79 -10.50
CA LYS A 262 20.78 -26.24 -10.58
C LYS A 262 22.18 -26.85 -10.49
N GLY A 263 22.46 -27.52 -9.36
CA GLY A 263 23.84 -27.81 -8.98
C GLY A 263 24.63 -26.51 -8.80
N GLU A 264 25.75 -26.36 -9.50
CA GLU A 264 26.60 -25.16 -9.45
C GLU A 264 26.30 -24.14 -10.56
N SER A 265 25.40 -24.49 -11.50
CA SER A 265 25.12 -23.66 -12.67
C SER A 265 23.87 -22.81 -12.46
N LEU A 266 23.92 -21.54 -12.86
CA LEU A 266 22.74 -20.68 -12.91
C LEU A 266 21.74 -21.25 -13.93
N TRP A 267 20.59 -21.70 -13.45
CA TRP A 267 19.54 -22.23 -14.31
C TRP A 267 18.60 -21.13 -14.79
N ARG A 268 18.27 -20.19 -13.91
CA ARG A 268 17.39 -19.07 -14.24
C ARG A 268 17.67 -17.84 -13.38
N GLU A 269 17.57 -16.67 -13.99
CA GLU A 269 17.57 -15.39 -13.31
C GLU A 269 16.26 -14.66 -13.62
N ILE A 270 15.65 -14.10 -12.59
CA ILE A 270 14.41 -13.34 -12.68
C ILE A 270 14.72 -11.95 -12.11
N PRO A 271 15.00 -10.96 -12.96
CA PRO A 271 15.28 -9.61 -12.48
C PRO A 271 14.05 -9.02 -11.81
N ILE A 272 14.27 -8.29 -10.71
CA ILE A 272 13.21 -7.61 -9.97
C ILE A 272 13.64 -6.16 -9.78
N THR A 273 12.84 -5.24 -10.31
CA THR A 273 13.08 -3.82 -10.06
C THR A 273 12.38 -3.40 -8.77
N MET A 274 13.16 -3.16 -7.72
CA MET A 274 12.69 -2.60 -6.45
C MET A 274 13.35 -1.25 -6.16
N ARG A 275 12.72 -0.42 -5.33
CA ARG A 275 13.37 0.82 -4.89
C ARG A 275 14.45 0.49 -3.85
N GLY A 276 15.70 0.87 -4.13
CA GLY A 276 16.84 0.67 -3.23
C GLY A 276 17.64 -0.63 -3.46
N SER A 277 17.31 -1.37 -4.52
CA SER A 277 18.17 -2.38 -5.15
C SER A 277 19.22 -1.72 -6.04
#